data_AF-A0A2T1D2N6-F1
#
_entry.id   AF-A0A2T1D2N6-F1
#
_cell.length_a   1.000
_cell.length_b   1.000
_cell.length_c   1.000
_cell.angle_alpha   90.00
_cell.angle_beta   90.00
_cell.angle_gamma   90.00
#
_symmetry.space_group_name_H-M   'P 1'
#
loop_
_entity.id
_entity.type
_entity.pdbx_description
1 polymer ?
#
loop_
_entity_poly.entity_id
_entity_poly.type
_entity_poly.pdbx_seq_one_letter_code
_entity_poly.pdbx_strand_id
1 'polypeptide(L)'
;MPQTASYLIDRDELLRIRAMKLLTSDRDYLFFALQIDYPGKLNPTVDVSSFCERWDLSDGNFYKALGELRNKGIVVSIANRLDLQFQSS
;
A
#
# COMPACT_ATOMS: atom_id res chain seq x y z
N MET A 1 -16.71 26.15 -21.07
CA MET A 1 -15.88 25.71 -19.93
C MET A 1 -15.19 24.43 -20.36
N PRO A 2 -13.85 24.31 -20.26
CA PRO A 2 -13.20 23.03 -20.55
C PRO A 2 -13.73 22.00 -19.55
N GLN A 3 -14.22 20.86 -20.05
CA GLN A 3 -14.58 19.73 -19.20
C GLN A 3 -13.29 19.19 -18.59
N THR A 4 -13.11 19.36 -17.29
CA THR A 4 -12.02 18.72 -16.57
C THR A 4 -12.33 17.23 -16.52
N ALA A 5 -11.68 16.45 -17.38
CA ALA A 5 -11.74 14.99 -17.30
C ALA A 5 -11.05 14.55 -16.01
N SER A 6 -11.82 14.14 -15.01
CA SER A 6 -11.30 13.50 -13.81
C SER A 6 -11.19 11.99 -14.07
N TYR A 7 -9.96 11.48 -14.12
CA TYR A 7 -9.71 10.05 -14.12
C TYR A 7 -9.58 9.59 -12.67
N LEU A 8 -10.47 8.70 -12.24
CA LEU A 8 -10.40 8.06 -10.93
C LEU A 8 -9.82 6.65 -11.14
N ILE A 9 -8.78 6.31 -10.40
CA ILE A 9 -8.28 4.94 -10.31
C ILE A 9 -8.83 4.38 -9.00
N ASP A 10 -9.72 3.39 -9.13
CA ASP A 10 -10.22 2.62 -8.00
C ASP A 10 -9.43 1.30 -7.85
N ARG A 11 -9.85 0.49 -6.87
CA ARG A 11 -9.18 -0.78 -6.56
C ARG A 11 -9.16 -1.74 -7.75
N ASP A 12 -10.31 -1.93 -8.40
CA ASP A 12 -10.45 -2.95 -9.43
C ASP A 12 -9.67 -2.56 -10.68
N GLU A 13 -9.65 -1.27 -11.01
CA GLU A 13 -8.79 -0.74 -12.07
C GLU A 13 -7.31 -0.87 -11.71
N LEU A 14 -6.91 -0.59 -10.46
CA LEU A 14 -5.52 -0.75 -10.02
C LEU A 14 -5.05 -2.22 -10.11
N LEU A 15 -5.89 -3.17 -9.72
CA LEU A 15 -5.64 -4.61 -9.87
C LEU A 15 -5.51 -5.00 -11.35
N ARG A 16 -6.40 -4.47 -12.21
CA ARG A 16 -6.35 -4.72 -13.65
C ARG A 16 -5.03 -4.23 -14.26
N ILE A 17 -4.59 -3.01 -13.96
CA ILE A 17 -3.34 -2.48 -14.52
C ILE A 17 -2.09 -3.19 -13.98
N ARG A 18 -2.14 -3.73 -12.75
CA ARG A 18 -1.10 -4.63 -12.21
C ARG A 18 -1.07 -5.95 -12.97
N ALA A 19 -2.21 -6.58 -13.22
CA ALA A 19 -2.30 -7.81 -13.99
C ALA A 19 -1.79 -7.64 -15.43
N MET A 20 -2.01 -6.46 -16.02
CA MET A 20 -1.45 -6.07 -17.32
C MET A 20 0.06 -5.75 -17.29
N LYS A 21 0.70 -5.82 -16.12
CA LYS A 21 2.12 -5.50 -15.90
C LYS A 21 2.48 -4.05 -16.26
N LEU A 22 1.53 -3.12 -16.16
CA LEU A 22 1.79 -1.69 -16.32
C LEU A 22 2.42 -1.09 -15.06
N LEU A 23 2.08 -1.64 -13.88
CA LEU A 23 2.77 -1.38 -12.62
C LEU A 23 3.75 -2.52 -12.34
N THR A 24 5.00 -2.35 -12.76
CA THR A 24 6.05 -3.37 -12.60
C THR A 24 6.77 -3.31 -11.26
N SER A 25 6.56 -2.23 -10.50
CA SER A 25 7.15 -2.03 -9.18
C SER A 25 6.11 -2.22 -8.09
N ASP A 26 6.35 -3.17 -7.17
CA ASP A 26 5.51 -3.37 -5.98
C ASP A 26 5.48 -2.10 -5.10
N ARG A 27 6.51 -1.26 -5.14
CA ARG A 27 6.55 0.05 -4.48
C ARG A 27 5.48 0.99 -5.01
N ASP A 28 5.41 1.14 -6.33
CA ASP A 28 4.46 2.06 -6.96
C ASP A 28 3.03 1.54 -6.80
N TYR A 29 2.86 0.22 -6.93
CA TYR A 29 1.60 -0.43 -6.64
C TYR A 29 1.14 -0.19 -5.19
N LEU A 30 2.02 -0.44 -4.21
CA LEU A 30 1.72 -0.23 -2.80
C LEU A 30 1.37 1.23 -2.51
N PHE A 31 2.08 2.18 -3.13
CA PHE A 31 1.79 3.60 -2.98
C PHE A 31 0.36 3.94 -3.38
N PHE A 32 -0.09 3.51 -4.57
CA PHE A 32 -1.45 3.76 -5.02
C PHE A 32 -2.49 3.04 -4.17
N ALA A 33 -2.24 1.78 -3.78
CA ALA A 33 -3.13 1.02 -2.91
C ALA A 33 -3.34 1.73 -1.55
N LEU A 34 -2.26 2.27 -0.96
CA LEU A 34 -2.35 3.06 0.27
C LEU A 34 -3.14 4.35 0.09
N GLN A 35 -2.99 5.05 -1.04
CA GLN A 35 -3.75 6.28 -1.32
C GLN A 35 -5.25 6.00 -1.51
N ILE A 36 -5.61 4.83 -2.05
CA ILE A 36 -7.01 4.43 -2.24
C ILE A 36 -7.68 4.09 -0.90
N ASP A 37 -7.03 3.28 -0.06
CA ASP A 37 -7.62 2.84 1.23
C ASP A 37 -7.53 3.91 2.33
N TYR A 38 -6.52 4.77 2.27
CA TYR A 38 -6.23 5.78 3.31
C TYR A 38 -6.03 7.19 2.75
N PRO A 39 -6.98 7.72 1.95
CA PRO A 39 -6.85 9.03 1.36
C PRO A 39 -6.72 10.10 2.44
N GLY A 40 -5.67 10.92 2.36
CA GLY A 40 -5.46 12.06 3.26
C GLY A 40 -5.14 11.72 4.73
N LYS A 41 -4.88 10.44 5.07
CA LYS A 41 -4.48 10.08 6.44
C LYS A 41 -2.98 10.28 6.64
N LEU A 42 -2.62 11.08 7.64
CA LEU A 42 -1.21 11.36 7.98
C LEU A 42 -0.50 10.18 8.67
N ASN A 43 -1.23 9.29 9.34
CA ASN A 43 -0.69 8.12 10.06
C ASN A 43 -1.72 6.97 10.12
N PRO A 44 -2.05 6.32 8.99
CA PRO A 44 -2.98 5.21 9.00
C PRO A 44 -2.41 4.02 9.78
N THR A 45 -3.22 3.42 10.66
CA THR A 45 -2.96 2.06 11.15
C THR A 45 -3.44 1.09 10.09
N VAL A 46 -2.55 0.23 9.61
CA VAL A 46 -2.83 -0.76 8.57
C VAL A 46 -2.82 -2.14 9.22
N ASP A 47 -3.92 -2.85 9.13
CA ASP A 47 -3.93 -4.31 9.31
C ASP A 47 -3.30 -4.93 8.06
N VAL A 48 -2.05 -5.37 8.20
CA VAL A 48 -1.23 -5.82 7.07
C VAL A 48 -1.84 -7.03 6.38
N SER A 49 -2.31 -8.03 7.14
CA SER A 49 -2.86 -9.26 6.54
C SER A 49 -4.13 -8.96 5.75
N SER A 50 -5.07 -8.20 6.35
CA SER A 50 -6.31 -7.80 5.68
C SER A 50 -6.08 -6.85 4.49
N PHE A 51 -5.01 -6.06 4.51
CA PHE A 51 -4.63 -5.20 3.39
C PHE A 51 -4.02 -6.02 2.25
N CYS A 52 -3.06 -6.88 2.56
CA CYS A 52 -2.37 -7.74 1.61
C CYS A 52 -3.34 -8.66 0.85
N GLU A 53 -4.29 -9.28 1.54
CA GLU A 53 -5.33 -10.11 0.91
C GLU A 53 -6.18 -9.29 -0.08
N ARG A 54 -6.64 -8.10 0.33
CA ARG A 54 -7.46 -7.22 -0.49
C ARG A 54 -6.74 -6.76 -1.76
N TRP A 55 -5.42 -6.59 -1.68
CA TRP A 55 -4.57 -6.04 -2.74
C TRP A 55 -3.69 -7.10 -3.41
N ASP A 56 -3.99 -8.39 -3.27
CA ASP A 56 -3.25 -9.49 -3.90
C ASP A 56 -1.71 -9.31 -3.76
N LEU A 57 -1.27 -8.92 -2.56
CA LEU A 57 0.11 -8.62 -2.24
C LEU A 57 0.57 -9.58 -1.15
N SER A 58 1.79 -10.10 -1.25
CA SER A 58 2.36 -10.84 -0.12
C SER A 58 2.84 -9.89 0.96
N ASP A 59 2.76 -10.31 2.23
CA ASP A 59 3.29 -9.55 3.36
C ASP A 59 4.77 -9.17 3.17
N GLY A 60 5.56 -10.09 2.60
CA GLY A 60 6.97 -9.84 2.28
C GLY A 60 7.15 -8.70 1.27
N ASN A 61 6.37 -8.70 0.19
CA ASN A 61 6.42 -7.62 -0.81
C ASN A 61 5.88 -6.31 -0.22
N PHE A 62 4.86 -6.37 0.64
CA PHE A 62 4.36 -5.20 1.37
C PHE A 62 5.47 -4.54 2.19
N TYR A 63 6.13 -5.27 3.09
CA TYR A 63 7.17 -4.68 3.95
C TYR A 63 8.38 -4.21 3.14
N LYS A 64 8.76 -4.95 2.08
CA LYS A 64 9.83 -4.54 1.17
C LYS A 64 9.49 -3.22 0.48
N ALA A 65 8.32 -3.14 -0.16
CA ALA A 65 7.85 -1.94 -0.85
C ALA A 65 7.69 -0.76 0.12
N LEU A 66 7.19 -1.00 1.33
CA LEU A 66 7.05 0.02 2.37
C LEU A 66 8.42 0.56 2.82
N GLY A 67 9.41 -0.32 2.97
CA GLY A 67 10.80 0.06 3.21
C GLY A 67 11.40 0.90 2.08
N GLU A 68 11.12 0.54 0.82
CA GLU A 68 11.55 1.32 -0.34
C GLU A 68 10.91 2.73 -0.36
N LEU A 69 9.61 2.84 -0.04
CA LEU A 69 8.92 4.12 0.10
C LEU A 69 9.51 4.96 1.22
N ARG A 70 9.87 4.34 2.35
CA ARG A 70 10.55 5.02 3.46
C ARG A 70 11.92 5.54 3.07
N ASN A 71 12.73 4.73 2.38
CA ASN A 71 14.05 5.13 1.90
C ASN A 71 13.99 6.30 0.92
N LYS A 72 12.87 6.49 0.22
CA LYS A 72 12.60 7.62 -0.66
C LYS A 72 11.96 8.83 0.04
N GLY A 73 11.72 8.76 1.35
CA GLY A 73 11.10 9.83 2.13
C GLY A 73 9.60 10.00 1.92
N ILE A 74 8.94 9.08 1.22
CA ILE A 74 7.48 9.11 1.02
C ILE A 74 6.75 8.67 2.28
N VAL A 75 7.24 7.61 2.92
CA VAL A 75 6.78 7.16 4.24
C VAL A 75 7.78 7.64 5.28
N VAL A 76 7.34 8.48 6.22
CA VAL A 76 8.24 9.09 7.22
C VAL A 76 8.61 8.11 8.33
N SER A 77 7.66 7.27 8.77
CA SER A 77 7.86 6.32 9.84
C SER A 77 6.98 5.09 9.66
N ILE A 78 7.49 3.94 10.11
CA ILE A 78 6.77 2.67 10.18
C ILE A 78 6.88 2.21 11.63
N ALA A 79 5.83 2.41 12.40
CA ALA A 79 5.75 1.93 13.77
C ALA A 79 5.09 0.55 13.77
N ASN A 80 5.90 -0.51 13.88
CA ASN A 80 5.36 -1.86 14.10
C ASN A 80 5.07 -2.03 15.58
N ARG A 81 3.79 -2.16 15.95
CA ARG A 81 3.41 -2.80 17.22
C ARG A 81 3.57 -4.31 17.06
N LEU A 82 4.82 -4.77 17.05
CA LEU A 82 5.11 -6.17 17.31
C LEU A 82 4.92 -6.38 18.82
N ASP A 83 3.68 -6.64 19.24
CA ASP A 83 3.42 -7.24 20.55
C ASP A 83 3.95 -8.67 20.51
N LEU A 84 5.27 -8.81 20.66
CA LEU A 84 5.94 -10.08 20.91
C LEU A 84 5.52 -10.53 22.32
N GLN A 85 4.36 -11.17 22.41
CA GLN A 85 4.04 -12.03 23.55
C GLN A 85 4.96 -13.25 23.47
N PHE A 86 6.18 -13.11 24.01
CA PHE A 86 6.96 -14.26 24.44
C PHE A 86 6.17 -14.94 25.56
N GLN A 87 5.36 -15.94 25.19
CA GLN A 87 4.87 -16.92 26.15
C GLN A 87 6.06 -17.77 26.58
N SER A 88 6.68 -17.38 27.69
CA SER A 88 7.54 -18.26 28.46
C SER A 88 6.65 -19.40 29.00
N SER A 89 6.78 -20.59 28.41
CA SER A 89 6.40 -21.84 29.09
C SER A 89 7.59 -22.35 29.89
#